data_AF-A0A318SQU2-F1
#
_entry.id   AF-A0A318SQU2-F1
#
_cell.length_a   1.000
_cell.length_b   1.000
_cell.length_c   1.000
_cell.angle_alpha   90.00
_cell.angle_beta   90.00
_cell.angle_gamma   90.00
#
_symmetry.space_group_name_H-M   'P 1'
#
loop_
_entity.id
_entity.type
_entity.pdbx_description
1 polymer ?
#
loop_
_entity_poly.entity_id
_entity_poly.type
_entity_poly.pdbx_seq_one_letter_code
_entity_poly.pdbx_strand_id
1 'polypeptide(L)'
;MTRGTAYLIRVLAILALVWALAARAGTASALEAGLLAGVVAAPLWLTLAYLASVRRAHFLSLFEEGAPWRGWLSGWALRLVLAVPLALWAGATLLADAVGRGALVTVDLGLAALAMPLGAWAATRMVGPALKPFARPAAAIWGGSLLAAVLLTALRLAVGVAALPGALSSAVAAQGSYHGPSALVAWITDAAAILSGAEAAAAGYAGRLGWGLPVTLWQAAAGFAYYLGLALIFGACLLRRAELRRLFGASADPVPPPLRRGQVALAGFIAVLALAVLAEGLALGERAAGAAGPQVQLQAQAPGAPGAADLPALPGQEGAVPRLPGPARLRQAIEAERIADAFFAPGTTARLEALRAEVQAEIDAADAQLGEAMAAGFDAARGQVPAFLDWYYSLPAEYLRTGHLLIGDAEAYLQDRFTETVLAGGAFDAAQAQAAQARALAAEAAARFEAQRAALLADPLNLPEGASVQLVAPPLGLPTLPEGAIALPERLALSGAGGLAGGALAGAIGAKVMAKLSAKGTVKLAAQALAKLAGGKLVGGGGGAAAGALAGGTIGSVVPGAGTVVGAFVGGVIGGVTVSLGVDYLLLSLEEQLGRAEFEAQILDAIDEAEAEVGL
;
A
#
# COMPACT_ATOMS: atom_id res chain seq x y z
N MET A 1 -10.06 -39.15 38.44
CA MET A 1 -9.70 -37.71 38.36
C MET A 1 -10.96 -36.88 38.22
N THR A 2 -11.15 -35.88 39.08
CA THR A 2 -12.21 -34.86 38.94
C THR A 2 -11.93 -34.00 37.70
N ARG A 3 -12.95 -33.33 37.13
CA ARG A 3 -12.75 -32.44 35.96
C ARG A 3 -11.73 -31.33 36.23
N GLY A 4 -11.71 -30.80 37.47
CA GLY A 4 -10.75 -29.77 37.89
C GLY A 4 -9.30 -30.27 37.88
N THR A 5 -9.04 -31.48 38.40
CA THR A 5 -7.67 -32.04 38.40
C THR A 5 -7.15 -32.28 36.97
N ALA A 6 -7.99 -32.74 36.06
CA ALA A 6 -7.62 -32.91 34.65
C ALA A 6 -7.30 -31.60 33.95
N TYR A 7 -8.07 -30.54 34.25
CA TYR A 7 -7.82 -29.21 33.73
C TYR A 7 -6.48 -28.66 34.23
N LEU A 8 -6.25 -28.73 35.55
CA LEU A 8 -5.03 -28.21 36.17
C LEU A 8 -3.76 -28.87 35.62
N ILE A 9 -3.76 -30.20 35.45
CA ILE A 9 -2.60 -30.92 34.88
C ILE A 9 -2.29 -30.44 33.45
N ARG A 10 -3.32 -30.24 32.62
CA ARG A 10 -3.12 -29.77 31.23
C ARG A 10 -2.65 -28.32 31.20
N VAL A 11 -3.19 -27.46 32.06
CA VAL A 11 -2.73 -26.08 32.20
C VAL A 11 -1.27 -26.04 32.60
N LEU A 12 -0.88 -26.77 33.65
CA LEU A 12 0.51 -26.83 34.09
C LEU A 12 1.44 -27.37 33.00
N ALA A 13 0.99 -28.35 32.22
CA ALA A 13 1.75 -28.84 31.07
C ALA A 13 1.95 -27.76 29.99
N ILE A 14 0.91 -26.99 29.66
CA ILE A 14 1.01 -25.88 28.69
C ILE A 14 1.90 -24.77 29.24
N LEU A 15 1.77 -24.38 30.51
CA LEU A 15 2.60 -23.35 31.12
C LEU A 15 4.07 -23.79 31.18
N ALA A 16 4.36 -25.02 31.59
CA ALA A 16 5.71 -25.57 31.62
C ALA A 16 6.32 -25.66 30.23
N LEU A 17 5.51 -26.03 29.23
CA LEU A 17 5.90 -26.03 27.83
C LEU A 17 6.26 -24.61 27.39
N VAL A 18 5.34 -23.65 27.47
CA VAL A 18 5.61 -22.26 27.04
C VAL A 18 6.81 -21.67 27.77
N TRP A 19 6.98 -21.94 29.07
CA TRP A 19 8.16 -21.50 29.83
C TRP A 19 9.46 -22.10 29.29
N ALA A 20 9.50 -23.42 29.05
CA ALA A 20 10.67 -24.09 28.47
C ALA A 20 10.96 -23.58 27.04
N LEU A 21 9.92 -23.26 26.28
CA LEU A 21 10.05 -22.68 24.94
C LEU A 21 10.60 -21.25 25.00
N ALA A 22 10.09 -20.41 25.89
CA ALA A 22 10.60 -19.06 26.11
C ALA A 22 12.09 -19.07 26.49
N ALA A 23 12.49 -19.98 27.37
CA ALA A 23 13.89 -20.15 27.77
C ALA A 23 14.81 -20.56 26.61
N ARG A 24 14.29 -21.31 25.62
CA ARG A 24 15.04 -21.73 24.44
C ARG A 24 14.95 -20.77 23.27
N ALA A 25 13.88 -19.97 23.21
CA ALA A 25 13.53 -19.18 22.03
C ALA A 25 14.65 -18.24 21.60
N GLY A 26 15.39 -17.62 22.53
CA GLY A 26 16.54 -16.76 22.24
C GLY A 26 17.74 -17.45 21.58
N THR A 27 17.77 -18.78 21.53
CA THR A 27 18.85 -19.59 20.92
C THR A 27 18.36 -20.52 19.82
N ALA A 28 17.06 -20.55 19.56
CA ALA A 28 16.45 -21.49 18.63
C ALA A 28 16.76 -21.13 17.18
N SER A 29 17.10 -22.13 16.37
CA SER A 29 17.11 -21.98 14.90
C SER A 29 15.71 -21.67 14.34
N ALA A 30 15.60 -21.21 13.09
CA ALA A 30 14.30 -20.93 12.46
C ALA A 30 13.36 -22.14 12.45
N LEU A 31 13.89 -23.31 12.14
CA LEU A 31 13.13 -24.56 12.13
C LEU A 31 12.68 -24.94 13.53
N GLU A 32 13.57 -24.84 14.53
CA GLU A 32 13.17 -25.05 15.93
C GLU A 32 12.08 -24.06 16.32
N ALA A 33 12.29 -22.75 16.15
CA ALA A 33 11.32 -21.71 16.49
C ALA A 33 9.95 -21.96 15.85
N GLY A 34 9.90 -22.36 14.59
CA GLY A 34 8.64 -22.68 13.91
C GLY A 34 7.97 -23.96 14.43
N LEU A 35 8.75 -25.00 14.76
CA LEU A 35 8.21 -26.18 15.46
C LEU A 35 7.66 -25.80 16.84
N LEU A 36 8.37 -24.94 17.59
CA LEU A 36 7.92 -24.43 18.88
C LEU A 36 6.62 -23.64 18.75
N ALA A 37 6.53 -22.73 17.77
CA ALA A 37 5.32 -21.98 17.46
C ALA A 37 4.14 -22.92 17.11
N GLY A 38 4.39 -23.97 16.31
CA GLY A 38 3.39 -24.98 15.98
C GLY A 38 2.88 -25.75 17.20
N VAL A 39 3.78 -26.09 18.13
CA VAL A 39 3.43 -26.76 19.40
C VAL A 39 2.57 -25.85 20.29
N VAL A 40 2.91 -24.56 20.38
CA VAL A 40 2.14 -23.55 21.13
C VAL A 40 0.79 -23.26 20.46
N ALA A 41 0.73 -23.30 19.14
CA ALA A 41 -0.48 -23.09 18.35
C ALA A 41 -1.48 -24.24 18.48
N ALA A 42 -1.02 -25.47 18.74
CA ALA A 42 -1.86 -26.66 18.69
C ALA A 42 -3.10 -26.62 19.63
N PRO A 43 -3.01 -26.20 20.91
CA PRO A 43 -4.18 -26.07 21.78
C PRO A 43 -5.17 -25.01 21.31
N LEU A 44 -4.68 -23.89 20.76
CA LEU A 44 -5.53 -22.86 20.19
C LEU A 44 -6.25 -23.38 18.94
N TRP A 45 -5.52 -24.03 18.05
CA TRP A 45 -6.07 -24.68 16.86
C TRP A 45 -7.18 -25.67 17.22
N LEU A 46 -6.95 -26.55 18.22
CA LEU A 46 -7.95 -27.50 18.69
C LEU A 46 -9.22 -26.81 19.18
N THR A 47 -9.06 -25.70 19.89
CA THR A 47 -10.17 -24.92 20.43
C THR A 47 -10.97 -24.26 19.31
N LEU A 48 -10.30 -23.59 18.37
CA LEU A 48 -10.94 -22.93 17.23
C LEU A 48 -11.64 -23.93 16.31
N ALA A 49 -10.98 -25.04 15.99
CA ALA A 49 -11.56 -26.11 15.19
C ALA A 49 -12.79 -26.72 15.89
N TYR A 50 -12.75 -26.86 17.22
CA TYR A 50 -13.89 -27.32 18.00
C TYR A 50 -15.06 -26.33 17.95
N LEU A 51 -14.81 -25.04 18.20
CA LEU A 51 -15.85 -24.00 18.15
C LEU A 51 -16.48 -23.91 16.77
N ALA A 52 -15.68 -23.98 15.71
CA ALA A 52 -16.16 -24.07 14.33
C ALA A 52 -17.02 -25.32 14.09
N SER A 53 -16.63 -26.48 14.66
CA SER A 53 -17.40 -27.73 14.55
C SER A 53 -18.77 -27.63 15.23
N VAL A 54 -18.86 -26.97 16.38
CA VAL A 54 -20.12 -26.80 17.11
C VAL A 54 -21.04 -25.81 16.41
N ARG A 55 -20.52 -24.67 15.95
CA ARG A 55 -21.29 -23.70 15.15
C ARG A 55 -21.88 -24.36 13.91
N ARG A 56 -21.10 -25.23 13.25
CA ARG A 56 -21.56 -25.98 12.09
C ARG A 56 -22.56 -27.07 12.45
N ALA A 57 -22.37 -27.82 13.53
CA ALA A 57 -23.36 -28.79 14.00
C ALA A 57 -24.70 -28.12 14.33
N HIS A 58 -24.67 -26.92 14.92
CA HIS A 58 -25.86 -26.12 15.14
C HIS A 58 -26.52 -25.70 13.81
N PHE A 59 -25.73 -25.14 12.88
CA PHE A 59 -26.21 -24.76 11.56
C PHE A 59 -26.83 -25.93 10.79
N LEU A 60 -26.16 -27.09 10.75
CA LEU A 60 -26.66 -28.31 10.12
C LEU A 60 -27.92 -28.86 10.79
N SER A 61 -28.14 -28.57 12.08
CA SER A 61 -29.38 -28.95 12.78
C SER A 61 -30.60 -28.13 12.36
N LEU A 62 -30.40 -27.06 11.56
CA LEU A 62 -31.47 -26.26 10.98
C LEU A 62 -31.92 -26.78 9.60
N PHE A 63 -31.17 -27.70 8.97
CA PHE A 63 -31.50 -28.25 7.65
C PHE A 63 -32.13 -29.63 7.76
N GLU A 64 -33.10 -29.91 6.89
CA GLU A 64 -33.72 -31.22 6.76
C GLU A 64 -32.71 -32.32 6.40
N GLU A 65 -33.02 -33.56 6.80
CA GLU A 65 -32.23 -34.73 6.45
C GLU A 65 -32.39 -35.03 4.95
N GLY A 66 -31.32 -34.81 4.17
CA GLY A 66 -31.31 -35.07 2.73
C GLY A 66 -31.01 -33.85 1.84
N ALA A 67 -30.93 -32.65 2.39
CA ALA A 67 -30.59 -31.46 1.61
C ALA A 67 -29.22 -31.63 0.91
N PRO A 68 -29.09 -31.38 -0.40
CA PRO A 68 -27.85 -31.61 -1.16
C PRO A 68 -26.69 -30.75 -0.62
N TRP A 69 -27.01 -29.54 -0.14
CA TRP A 69 -26.07 -28.62 0.50
C TRP A 69 -25.49 -29.17 1.81
N ARG A 70 -26.21 -30.05 2.52
CA ARG A 70 -25.74 -30.65 3.79
C ARG A 70 -24.49 -31.51 3.59
N GLY A 71 -24.38 -32.20 2.45
CA GLY A 71 -23.19 -32.99 2.10
C GLY A 71 -21.95 -32.10 1.90
N TRP A 72 -22.07 -31.09 1.04
CA TRP A 72 -21.00 -30.13 0.77
C TRP A 72 -20.63 -29.32 2.03
N LEU A 73 -21.64 -28.81 2.73
CA LEU A 73 -21.53 -28.13 4.01
C LEU A 73 -21.31 -29.08 5.20
N SER A 74 -20.90 -30.34 5.02
CA SER A 74 -20.43 -31.20 6.12
C SER A 74 -18.91 -31.39 6.18
N GLY A 75 -18.20 -31.00 5.11
CA GLY A 75 -16.74 -31.16 4.96
C GLY A 75 -15.96 -30.76 6.22
N TRP A 76 -15.19 -31.70 6.77
CA TRP A 76 -14.38 -31.50 7.99
C TRP A 76 -12.98 -30.97 7.69
N ALA A 77 -12.42 -31.31 6.53
CA ALA A 77 -11.06 -30.91 6.14
C ALA A 77 -10.89 -29.38 6.10
N LEU A 78 -11.83 -28.66 5.48
CA LEU A 78 -11.78 -27.20 5.40
C LEU A 78 -11.70 -26.54 6.78
N ARG A 79 -12.40 -27.10 7.78
CA ARG A 79 -12.43 -26.55 9.16
C ARG A 79 -11.07 -26.69 9.84
N LEU A 80 -10.45 -27.86 9.70
CA LEU A 80 -9.12 -28.09 10.27
C LEU A 80 -8.09 -27.20 9.60
N VAL A 81 -8.17 -27.03 8.27
CA VAL A 81 -7.22 -26.21 7.50
C VAL A 81 -7.37 -24.72 7.79
N LEU A 82 -8.59 -24.18 7.90
CA LEU A 82 -8.81 -22.75 8.11
C LEU A 82 -8.38 -22.26 9.51
N ALA A 83 -8.43 -23.13 10.53
CA ALA A 83 -8.00 -22.76 11.87
C ALA A 83 -6.46 -22.74 12.03
N VAL A 84 -5.71 -23.42 11.13
CA VAL A 84 -4.24 -23.53 11.23
C VAL A 84 -3.54 -22.17 11.09
N PRO A 85 -3.80 -21.34 10.06
CA PRO A 85 -3.12 -20.06 9.91
C PRO A 85 -3.30 -19.14 11.11
N LEU A 86 -4.54 -19.03 11.61
CA LEU A 86 -4.84 -18.17 12.77
C LEU A 86 -4.13 -18.67 14.03
N ALA A 87 -4.12 -19.98 14.25
CA ALA A 87 -3.44 -20.58 15.39
C ALA A 87 -1.92 -20.44 15.28
N LEU A 88 -1.34 -20.64 14.09
CA LEU A 88 0.10 -20.45 13.84
C LEU A 88 0.51 -18.99 14.03
N TRP A 89 -0.29 -18.05 13.53
CA TRP A 89 -0.05 -16.62 13.75
C TRP A 89 -0.06 -16.27 15.23
N ALA A 90 -1.08 -16.72 15.97
CA ALA A 90 -1.14 -16.51 17.42
C ALA A 90 -0.02 -17.24 18.20
N GLY A 91 0.41 -18.41 17.73
CA GLY A 91 1.55 -19.12 18.29
C GLY A 91 2.87 -18.39 18.05
N ALA A 92 3.04 -17.79 16.86
CA ALA A 92 4.19 -16.98 16.50
C ALA A 92 4.23 -15.66 17.30
N THR A 93 3.09 -14.98 17.46
CA THR A 93 3.01 -13.76 18.28
C THR A 93 3.30 -14.06 19.75
N LEU A 94 2.78 -15.16 20.29
CA LEU A 94 3.08 -15.59 21.65
C LEU A 94 4.57 -15.95 21.82
N LEU A 95 5.20 -16.56 20.81
CA LEU A 95 6.63 -16.86 20.85
C LEU A 95 7.48 -15.59 20.81
N ALA A 96 7.17 -14.66 19.90
CA ALA A 96 7.86 -13.37 19.82
C ALA A 96 7.73 -12.58 21.13
N ASP A 97 6.54 -12.60 21.71
CA ASP A 97 6.25 -11.96 22.98
C ASP A 97 7.00 -12.64 24.15
N ALA A 98 7.11 -13.97 24.13
CA ALA A 98 7.91 -14.73 25.09
C ALA A 98 9.41 -14.42 24.99
N VAL A 99 9.93 -14.14 23.79
CA VAL A 99 11.30 -13.67 23.59
C VAL A 99 11.48 -12.26 24.16
N GLY A 100 10.56 -11.34 23.86
CA GLY A 100 10.68 -9.93 24.25
C GLY A 100 10.41 -9.68 25.74
N ARG A 101 9.39 -10.30 26.33
CA ARG A 101 8.95 -10.07 27.71
C ARG A 101 9.38 -11.17 28.70
N GLY A 102 9.99 -12.25 28.21
CA GLY A 102 10.51 -13.34 29.03
C GLY A 102 9.45 -13.95 29.96
N ALA A 103 9.76 -13.99 31.26
CA ALA A 103 8.88 -14.60 32.27
C ALA A 103 7.52 -13.89 32.43
N LEU A 104 7.38 -12.62 32.04
CA LEU A 104 6.12 -11.88 32.20
C LEU A 104 4.97 -12.49 31.37
N VAL A 105 5.27 -13.09 30.22
CA VAL A 105 4.26 -13.79 29.40
C VAL A 105 3.63 -14.96 30.15
N THR A 106 4.43 -15.66 30.97
CA THR A 106 3.92 -16.77 31.77
C THR A 106 2.96 -16.31 32.87
N VAL A 107 3.09 -15.06 33.35
CA VAL A 107 2.15 -14.44 34.28
C VAL A 107 0.82 -14.19 33.59
N ASP A 108 0.81 -13.58 32.39
CA ASP A 108 -0.39 -13.35 31.60
C ASP A 108 -1.13 -14.67 31.30
N LEU A 109 -0.39 -15.70 30.90
CA LEU A 109 -0.92 -17.04 30.66
C LEU A 109 -1.49 -17.69 31.94
N GLY A 110 -0.79 -17.54 33.07
CA GLY A 110 -1.25 -18.04 34.36
C GLY A 110 -2.56 -17.39 34.79
N LEU A 111 -2.67 -16.06 34.65
CA LEU A 111 -3.89 -15.33 34.97
C LEU A 111 -5.04 -15.71 34.03
N ALA A 112 -4.78 -15.86 32.73
CA ALA A 112 -5.78 -16.35 31.76
C ALA A 112 -6.28 -17.76 32.14
N ALA A 113 -5.37 -18.65 32.51
CA ALA A 113 -5.70 -20.01 32.92
C ALA A 113 -6.54 -20.08 34.20
N LEU A 114 -6.34 -19.13 35.14
CA LEU A 114 -7.12 -19.01 36.37
C LEU A 114 -8.52 -18.41 36.13
N ALA A 115 -8.64 -17.43 35.23
CA ALA A 115 -9.92 -16.78 34.92
C ALA A 115 -10.85 -17.70 34.09
N MET A 116 -10.28 -18.54 33.23
CA MET A 116 -11.01 -19.42 32.33
C MET A 116 -12.09 -20.32 33.00
N PRO A 117 -11.80 -21.09 34.08
CA PRO A 117 -12.81 -21.92 34.73
C PRO A 117 -13.94 -21.11 35.38
N LEU A 118 -13.67 -19.89 35.86
CA LEU A 118 -14.69 -19.02 36.44
C LEU A 118 -15.69 -18.55 35.38
N GLY A 119 -15.21 -18.10 34.22
CA GLY A 119 -16.08 -17.70 33.12
C GLY A 119 -16.83 -18.88 32.49
N ALA A 120 -16.18 -20.04 32.42
CA ALA A 120 -16.83 -21.28 31.98
C ALA A 120 -17.96 -21.70 32.93
N TRP A 121 -17.74 -21.60 34.25
CA TRP A 121 -18.78 -21.86 35.25
C TRP A 121 -19.94 -20.86 35.13
N ALA A 122 -19.65 -19.56 35.02
CA ALA A 122 -20.67 -18.53 34.87
C ALA A 122 -21.53 -18.74 33.61
N ALA A 123 -20.89 -18.95 32.45
CA ALA A 123 -21.60 -19.15 31.18
C ALA A 123 -22.44 -20.42 31.15
N THR A 124 -21.93 -21.52 31.73
CA THR A 124 -22.70 -22.77 31.82
C THR A 124 -23.87 -22.67 32.81
N ARG A 125 -23.76 -21.85 33.86
CA ARG A 125 -24.86 -21.60 34.79
C ARG A 125 -25.93 -20.69 34.19
N MET A 126 -25.54 -19.62 33.50
CA MET A 126 -26.47 -18.62 32.95
C MET A 126 -27.17 -19.10 31.68
N VAL A 127 -26.41 -19.64 30.71
CA VAL A 127 -26.92 -19.94 29.36
C VAL A 127 -27.02 -21.45 29.14
N GLY A 128 -26.25 -22.26 29.87
CA GLY A 128 -26.20 -23.71 29.70
C GLY A 128 -27.55 -24.45 29.76
N PRO A 129 -28.52 -24.06 30.60
CA PRO A 129 -29.85 -24.68 30.62
C PRO A 129 -30.62 -24.51 29.29
N ALA A 130 -30.46 -23.36 28.61
CA ALA A 130 -31.11 -23.06 27.34
C ALA A 130 -30.42 -23.72 26.13
N LEU A 131 -29.19 -24.20 26.28
CA LEU A 131 -28.40 -24.76 25.20
C LEU A 131 -28.56 -26.27 25.06
N LYS A 132 -28.61 -26.74 23.81
CA LYS A 132 -28.51 -28.17 23.47
C LYS A 132 -27.22 -28.76 24.08
N PRO A 133 -27.23 -30.04 24.52
CA PRO A 133 -26.10 -30.64 25.23
C PRO A 133 -24.75 -30.50 24.53
N PHE A 134 -24.70 -30.64 23.19
CA PHE A 134 -23.47 -30.51 22.40
C PHE A 134 -22.91 -29.08 22.33
N ALA A 135 -23.73 -28.06 22.56
CA ALA A 135 -23.33 -26.65 22.51
C ALA A 135 -22.79 -26.14 23.86
N ARG A 136 -23.12 -26.81 24.98
CA ARG A 136 -22.72 -26.40 26.33
C ARG A 136 -21.20 -26.26 26.51
N PRO A 137 -20.33 -27.17 26.01
CA PRO A 137 -18.89 -26.98 26.17
C PRO A 137 -18.35 -25.83 25.33
N ALA A 138 -18.95 -25.52 24.17
CA ALA A 138 -18.56 -24.36 23.38
C ALA A 138 -18.91 -23.06 24.08
N ALA A 139 -20.10 -22.98 24.70
CA ALA A 139 -20.47 -21.83 25.53
C ALA A 139 -19.57 -21.68 26.76
N ALA A 140 -19.16 -22.79 27.38
CA ALA A 140 -18.20 -22.78 28.48
C ALA A 140 -16.84 -22.21 28.04
N ILE A 141 -16.35 -22.62 26.87
CA ILE A 141 -15.10 -22.11 26.30
C ILE A 141 -15.24 -20.62 25.98
N TRP A 142 -16.24 -20.22 25.21
CA TRP A 142 -16.44 -18.81 24.85
C TRP A 142 -16.63 -17.91 26.07
N GLY A 143 -17.49 -18.30 27.00
CA GLY A 143 -17.72 -17.51 28.22
C GLY A 143 -16.48 -17.44 29.12
N GLY A 144 -15.73 -18.54 29.23
CA GLY A 144 -14.43 -18.57 29.88
C GLY A 144 -13.45 -17.59 29.25
N SER A 145 -13.28 -17.66 27.94
CA SER A 145 -12.31 -16.84 27.21
C SER A 145 -12.69 -15.37 27.17
N LEU A 146 -13.97 -15.04 27.02
CA LEU A 146 -14.46 -13.66 27.06
C LEU A 146 -14.26 -13.04 28.44
N LEU A 147 -14.62 -13.75 29.52
CA LEU A 147 -14.42 -13.22 30.88
C LEU A 147 -12.93 -13.03 31.18
N ALA A 148 -12.09 -14.01 30.83
CA ALA A 148 -10.65 -13.90 30.99
C ALA A 148 -10.09 -12.69 30.23
N ALA A 149 -10.49 -12.52 28.96
CA ALA A 149 -10.07 -11.38 28.15
C ALA A 149 -10.49 -10.03 28.76
N VAL A 150 -11.74 -9.91 29.20
CA VAL A 150 -12.24 -8.68 29.85
C VAL A 150 -11.47 -8.38 31.15
N LEU A 151 -11.32 -9.36 32.04
CA LEU A 151 -10.65 -9.15 33.32
C LEU A 151 -9.17 -8.77 33.15
N LEU A 152 -8.46 -9.43 32.24
CA LEU A 152 -7.05 -9.13 31.99
C LEU A 152 -6.85 -7.79 31.28
N THR A 153 -7.75 -7.44 30.36
CA THR A 153 -7.74 -6.12 29.72
C THR A 153 -8.00 -5.03 30.74
N ALA A 154 -9.01 -5.20 31.60
CA ALA A 154 -9.32 -4.27 32.68
C ALA A 154 -8.15 -4.13 33.66
N LEU A 155 -7.51 -5.24 34.04
CA LEU A 155 -6.33 -5.24 34.90
C LEU A 155 -5.17 -4.48 34.23
N ARG A 156 -4.90 -4.74 32.94
CA ARG A 156 -3.87 -4.03 32.17
C ARG A 156 -4.12 -2.53 32.13
N LEU A 157 -5.37 -2.11 31.89
CA LEU A 157 -5.74 -0.69 31.89
C LEU A 157 -5.61 -0.07 33.29
N ALA A 158 -5.98 -0.80 34.34
CA ALA A 158 -5.93 -0.33 35.73
C ALA A 158 -4.49 -0.17 36.27
N VAL A 159 -3.56 -1.03 35.84
CA VAL A 159 -2.13 -0.91 36.18
C VAL A 159 -1.51 0.32 35.52
N GLY A 160 -2.17 0.90 34.52
CA GLY A 160 -1.72 2.07 33.78
C GLY A 160 -0.66 1.71 32.73
N VAL A 161 -0.76 2.33 31.57
CA VAL A 161 0.36 2.33 30.62
C VAL A 161 1.41 3.28 31.19
N ALA A 162 2.57 2.76 31.58
CA ALA A 162 3.70 3.59 32.00
C ALA A 162 3.95 4.71 30.98
N ALA A 163 4.35 5.89 31.47
CA ALA A 163 4.53 7.09 30.65
C ALA A 163 5.24 6.77 29.33
N LEU A 164 4.52 6.95 28.22
CA LEU A 164 4.97 6.53 26.91
C LEU A 164 6.18 7.38 26.48
N PRO A 165 7.28 6.77 25.99
CA PRO A 165 8.42 7.51 25.51
C PRO A 165 8.01 8.51 24.43
N GLY A 166 8.47 9.75 24.53
CA GLY A 166 8.05 10.82 23.63
C GLY A 166 8.55 10.68 22.19
N ALA A 167 9.53 9.79 21.94
CA ALA A 167 10.19 9.58 20.65
C ALA A 167 10.11 8.11 20.21
N LEU A 168 9.88 7.88 18.92
CA LEU A 168 9.79 6.55 18.32
C LEU A 168 11.05 5.72 18.58
N SER A 169 12.23 6.33 18.46
CA SER A 169 13.52 5.65 18.64
C SER A 169 13.69 5.07 20.05
N SER A 170 13.28 5.80 21.09
CA SER A 170 13.34 5.29 22.47
C SER A 170 12.26 4.25 22.76
N ALA A 171 11.09 4.36 22.12
CA ALA A 171 10.02 3.36 22.24
C ALA A 171 10.38 2.03 21.55
N VAL A 172 11.09 2.07 20.42
CA VAL A 172 11.61 0.87 19.74
C VAL A 172 12.83 0.31 20.47
N ALA A 173 13.76 1.15 20.93
CA ALA A 173 14.95 0.70 21.68
C ALA A 173 14.62 0.06 23.04
N ALA A 174 13.46 0.38 23.62
CA ALA A 174 12.97 -0.26 24.84
C ALA A 174 12.40 -1.68 24.61
N GLN A 175 12.22 -2.11 23.35
CA GLN A 175 11.76 -3.46 23.04
C GLN A 175 12.92 -4.46 23.07
N GLY A 176 12.62 -5.72 23.39
CA GLY A 176 13.59 -6.80 23.31
C GLY A 176 14.03 -7.05 21.87
N SER A 177 15.33 -7.34 21.68
CA SER A 177 15.88 -7.78 20.40
C SER A 177 16.31 -9.25 20.50
N TYR A 178 16.28 -9.95 19.36
CA TYR A 178 16.70 -11.33 19.28
C TYR A 178 18.18 -11.42 18.85
N HIS A 179 18.97 -12.21 19.59
CA HIS A 179 20.41 -12.38 19.36
C HIS A 179 20.81 -13.82 18.99
N GLY A 180 19.85 -14.65 18.60
CA GLY A 180 20.12 -16.04 18.24
C GLY A 180 20.57 -16.22 16.77
N PRO A 181 20.78 -17.47 16.33
CA PRO A 181 21.39 -17.76 15.03
C PRO A 181 20.46 -17.58 13.83
N SER A 182 19.16 -17.33 14.05
CA SER A 182 18.15 -17.28 12.99
C SER A 182 17.91 -15.85 12.48
N ALA A 183 18.20 -15.61 11.20
CA ALA A 183 17.94 -14.32 10.56
C ALA A 183 16.43 -14.05 10.45
N LEU A 184 15.61 -15.08 10.21
CA LEU A 184 14.16 -14.92 10.14
C LEU A 184 13.57 -14.54 11.49
N VAL A 185 14.04 -15.17 12.58
CA VAL A 185 13.55 -14.85 13.93
C VAL A 185 14.02 -13.47 14.35
N ALA A 186 15.25 -13.07 14.01
CA ALA A 186 15.72 -11.70 14.20
C ALA A 186 14.81 -10.69 13.49
N TRP A 187 14.57 -10.91 12.19
CA TRP A 187 13.72 -10.02 11.38
C TRP A 187 12.29 -9.92 11.92
N ILE A 188 11.67 -11.04 12.31
CA ILE A 188 10.31 -11.05 12.88
C ILE A 188 10.28 -10.31 14.22
N THR A 189 11.29 -10.51 15.06
CA THR A 189 11.38 -9.87 16.38
C THR A 189 11.59 -8.36 16.23
N ASP A 190 12.44 -7.93 15.30
CA ASP A 190 12.68 -6.52 15.01
C ASP A 190 11.44 -5.85 14.41
N ALA A 191 10.74 -6.52 13.49
CA ALA A 191 9.49 -6.03 12.93
C ALA A 191 8.41 -5.87 14.02
N ALA A 192 8.30 -6.84 14.94
CA ALA A 192 7.39 -6.75 16.07
C ALA A 192 7.78 -5.62 17.03
N ALA A 193 9.08 -5.46 17.32
CA ALA A 193 9.60 -4.37 18.13
C ALA A 193 9.32 -2.98 17.52
N ILE A 194 9.50 -2.82 16.21
CA ILE A 194 9.18 -1.59 15.49
C ILE A 194 7.67 -1.29 15.60
N LEU A 195 6.82 -2.29 15.36
CA LEU A 195 5.37 -2.10 15.42
C LEU A 195 4.90 -1.74 16.83
N SER A 196 5.36 -2.45 17.85
CA SER A 196 5.02 -2.17 19.25
C SER A 196 5.59 -0.83 19.73
N GLY A 197 6.81 -0.48 19.32
CA GLY A 197 7.42 0.82 19.60
C GLY A 197 6.68 1.97 18.90
N ALA A 198 6.21 1.76 17.67
CA ALA A 198 5.39 2.71 16.94
C ALA A 198 4.02 2.91 17.58
N GLU A 199 3.36 1.83 18.01
CA GLU A 199 2.09 1.91 18.75
C GLU A 199 2.27 2.69 20.06
N ALA A 200 3.34 2.41 20.81
CA ALA A 200 3.67 3.13 22.03
C ALA A 200 3.93 4.63 21.78
N ALA A 201 4.73 4.96 20.76
CA ALA A 201 5.02 6.34 20.40
C ALA A 201 3.78 7.10 19.91
N ALA A 202 2.93 6.45 19.09
CA ALA A 202 1.68 7.00 18.59
C ALA A 202 0.70 7.26 19.74
N ALA A 203 0.56 6.31 20.67
CA ALA A 203 -0.25 6.49 21.87
C ALA A 203 0.27 7.65 22.75
N GLY A 204 1.60 7.83 22.85
CA GLY A 204 2.21 8.94 23.58
C GLY A 204 1.96 10.29 22.91
N TYR A 205 2.03 10.35 21.58
CA TYR A 205 1.71 11.55 20.81
C TYR A 205 0.22 11.92 20.88
N ALA A 206 -0.65 10.93 20.69
CA ALA A 206 -2.10 11.14 20.77
C ALA A 206 -2.55 11.54 22.19
N GLY A 207 -1.89 11.05 23.23
CA GLY A 207 -2.08 11.54 24.61
C GLY A 207 -1.78 13.05 24.75
N ARG A 208 -0.72 13.56 24.11
CA ARG A 208 -0.38 15.00 24.11
C ARG A 208 -1.38 15.87 23.34
N LEU A 209 -2.04 15.30 22.33
CA LEU A 209 -3.07 15.98 21.53
C LEU A 209 -4.46 15.96 22.17
N GLY A 210 -4.62 15.39 23.38
CA GLY A 210 -5.92 15.25 24.03
C GLY A 210 -6.78 14.09 23.49
N TRP A 211 -6.23 13.21 22.64
CA TRP A 211 -6.91 12.02 22.10
C TRP A 211 -6.83 10.82 23.04
N GLY A 212 -6.75 11.06 24.36
CA GLY A 212 -6.56 10.00 25.37
C GLY A 212 -7.66 8.94 25.35
N LEU A 213 -8.93 9.33 25.15
CA LEU A 213 -10.05 8.40 25.12
C LEU A 213 -9.99 7.45 23.90
N PRO A 214 -9.84 7.92 22.64
CA PRO A 214 -9.62 7.03 21.50
C PRO A 214 -8.44 6.07 21.67
N VAL A 215 -7.32 6.54 22.21
CA VAL A 215 -6.12 5.71 22.44
C VAL A 215 -6.38 4.62 23.47
N THR A 216 -7.02 4.96 24.59
CA THR A 216 -7.37 3.99 25.64
C THR A 216 -8.38 2.95 25.14
N LEU A 217 -9.35 3.35 24.31
CA LEU A 217 -10.29 2.42 23.65
C LEU A 217 -9.58 1.49 22.66
N TRP A 218 -8.65 2.03 21.85
CA TRP A 218 -7.83 1.22 20.96
C TRP A 218 -6.98 0.19 21.73
N GLN A 219 -6.28 0.63 22.78
CA GLN A 219 -5.46 -0.23 23.63
C GLN A 219 -6.31 -1.28 24.35
N ALA A 220 -7.53 -0.92 24.76
CA ALA A 220 -8.49 -1.87 25.32
C ALA A 220 -8.88 -2.93 24.29
N ALA A 221 -9.16 -2.54 23.04
CA ALA A 221 -9.51 -3.47 21.97
C ALA A 221 -8.34 -4.40 21.60
N ALA A 222 -7.13 -3.87 21.47
CA ALA A 222 -5.91 -4.63 21.18
C ALA A 222 -5.59 -5.60 22.33
N GLY A 223 -5.62 -5.12 23.58
CA GLY A 223 -5.45 -5.94 24.77
C GLY A 223 -6.50 -7.06 24.87
N PHE A 224 -7.76 -6.74 24.60
CA PHE A 224 -8.84 -7.72 24.59
C PHE A 224 -8.61 -8.82 23.55
N ALA A 225 -8.26 -8.46 22.31
CA ALA A 225 -7.97 -9.42 21.26
C ALA A 225 -6.79 -10.33 21.64
N TYR A 226 -5.72 -9.76 22.19
CA TYR A 226 -4.56 -10.49 22.68
C TYR A 226 -4.92 -11.50 23.79
N TYR A 227 -5.59 -11.03 24.86
CA TYR A 227 -5.96 -11.88 25.99
C TYR A 227 -7.05 -12.90 25.63
N LEU A 228 -7.90 -12.62 24.65
CA LEU A 228 -8.84 -13.59 24.09
C LEU A 228 -8.09 -14.75 23.43
N GLY A 229 -7.05 -14.46 22.65
CA GLY A 229 -6.17 -15.46 22.05
C GLY A 229 -5.53 -16.35 23.12
N LEU A 230 -4.94 -15.75 24.15
CA LEU A 230 -4.34 -16.49 25.28
C LEU A 230 -5.35 -17.37 26.01
N ALA A 231 -6.54 -16.84 26.29
CA ALA A 231 -7.56 -17.60 26.99
C ALA A 231 -8.12 -18.76 26.14
N LEU A 232 -8.18 -18.60 24.81
CA LEU A 232 -8.60 -19.67 23.90
C LEU A 232 -7.59 -20.83 23.85
N ILE A 233 -6.30 -20.63 24.12
CA ILE A 233 -5.32 -21.73 24.28
C ILE A 233 -5.79 -22.70 25.37
N PHE A 234 -6.31 -22.17 26.49
CA PHE A 234 -6.81 -22.98 27.61
C PHE A 234 -8.20 -23.56 27.38
N GLY A 235 -8.90 -23.16 26.31
CA GLY A 235 -10.16 -23.79 25.88
C GLY A 235 -10.01 -25.29 25.63
N ALA A 236 -8.88 -25.71 25.04
CA ALA A 236 -8.57 -27.11 24.80
C ALA A 236 -8.45 -27.93 26.10
N CYS A 237 -8.03 -27.29 27.20
CA CYS A 237 -7.95 -27.94 28.50
C CYS A 237 -9.33 -28.30 29.06
N LEU A 238 -10.38 -27.55 28.69
CA LEU A 238 -11.77 -27.81 29.07
C LEU A 238 -12.43 -28.93 28.23
N LEU A 239 -11.86 -29.27 27.07
CA LEU A 239 -12.43 -30.28 26.18
C LEU A 239 -12.29 -31.69 26.76
N ARG A 240 -13.39 -32.45 26.68
CA ARG A 240 -13.37 -33.89 26.99
C ARG A 240 -12.83 -34.67 25.80
N ARG A 241 -12.20 -35.82 26.07
CA ARG A 241 -11.70 -36.71 25.00
C ARG A 241 -12.78 -37.14 24.01
N ALA A 242 -14.03 -37.28 24.47
CA ALA A 242 -15.16 -37.57 23.59
C ALA A 242 -15.43 -36.41 22.61
N GLU A 243 -15.37 -35.16 23.07
CA GLU A 243 -15.66 -33.97 22.26
C GLU A 243 -14.64 -33.74 21.15
N LEU A 244 -13.39 -34.20 21.32
CA LEU A 244 -12.38 -34.16 20.26
C LEU A 244 -12.82 -34.92 19.00
N ARG A 245 -13.73 -35.88 19.11
CA ARG A 245 -14.26 -36.60 17.94
C ARG A 245 -15.10 -35.71 17.03
N ARG A 246 -15.70 -34.62 17.56
CA ARG A 246 -16.48 -33.65 16.75
C ARG A 246 -15.64 -32.83 15.78
N LEU A 247 -14.32 -32.76 16.02
CA LEU A 247 -13.39 -32.14 15.09
C LEU A 247 -13.44 -32.80 13.70
N PHE A 248 -13.65 -34.11 13.67
CA PHE A 248 -13.63 -34.93 12.46
C PHE A 248 -15.03 -35.19 11.88
N GLY A 249 -16.09 -34.67 12.51
CA GLY A 249 -17.47 -34.85 12.06
C GLY A 249 -18.43 -33.90 12.78
N ALA A 250 -19.16 -33.08 12.02
CA ALA A 250 -20.19 -32.22 12.61
C ALA A 250 -21.38 -33.11 12.99
N SER A 251 -21.55 -33.37 14.29
CA SER A 251 -22.67 -34.12 14.85
C SER A 251 -23.37 -33.25 15.89
N ALA A 252 -24.70 -33.23 15.82
CA ALA A 252 -25.58 -32.62 16.82
C ALA A 252 -25.95 -33.59 17.96
N ASP A 253 -25.48 -34.84 17.89
CA ASP A 253 -25.80 -35.87 18.88
C ASP A 253 -25.16 -35.51 20.23
N PRO A 254 -25.77 -35.86 21.37
CA PRO A 254 -25.17 -35.64 22.68
C PRO A 254 -23.79 -36.30 22.83
N VAL A 255 -23.57 -37.44 22.16
CA VAL A 255 -22.30 -38.16 22.13
C VAL A 255 -21.83 -38.25 20.69
N PRO A 256 -20.63 -37.74 20.36
CA PRO A 256 -20.16 -37.77 18.98
C PRO A 256 -19.79 -39.19 18.53
N PRO A 257 -20.03 -39.52 17.25
CA PRO A 257 -19.79 -40.85 16.73
C PRO A 257 -18.30 -41.24 16.79
N PRO A 258 -17.99 -42.55 16.79
CA PRO A 258 -16.61 -43.03 16.73
C PRO A 258 -15.93 -42.58 15.43
N LEU A 259 -14.62 -42.34 15.50
CA LEU A 259 -13.83 -41.94 14.34
C LEU A 259 -13.65 -43.12 13.39
N ARG A 260 -13.86 -42.88 12.10
CA ARG A 260 -13.54 -43.87 11.05
C ARG A 260 -12.02 -43.91 10.86
N ARG A 261 -11.45 -45.09 10.61
CA ARG A 261 -10.00 -45.26 10.35
C ARG A 261 -9.48 -44.31 9.27
N GLY A 262 -10.26 -44.12 8.19
CA GLY A 262 -9.92 -43.18 7.12
C GLY A 262 -9.86 -41.71 7.54
N GLN A 263 -10.68 -41.28 8.50
CA GLN A 263 -10.62 -39.90 9.02
C GLN A 263 -9.34 -39.66 9.82
N VAL A 264 -8.95 -40.64 10.64
CA VAL A 264 -7.71 -40.57 11.41
C VAL A 264 -6.49 -40.57 10.48
N ALA A 265 -6.49 -41.44 9.46
CA ALA A 265 -5.43 -41.49 8.45
C ALA A 265 -5.32 -40.16 7.68
N LEU A 266 -6.44 -39.61 7.19
CA LEU A 266 -6.44 -38.33 6.47
C LEU A 266 -6.01 -37.17 7.38
N ALA A 267 -6.42 -37.15 8.65
CA ALA A 267 -5.98 -36.13 9.60
C ALA A 267 -4.48 -36.20 9.87
N GLY A 268 -3.93 -37.41 10.03
CA GLY A 268 -2.49 -37.63 10.14
C GLY A 268 -1.74 -37.16 8.89
N PHE A 269 -2.25 -37.49 7.71
CA PHE A 269 -1.67 -37.03 6.44
C PHE A 269 -1.68 -35.49 6.32
N ILE A 270 -2.80 -34.83 6.63
CA ILE A 270 -2.92 -33.36 6.60
C ILE A 270 -1.94 -32.73 7.60
N ALA A 271 -1.80 -33.30 8.80
CA ALA A 271 -0.87 -32.79 9.80
C ALA A 271 0.60 -32.91 9.35
N VAL A 272 0.98 -34.04 8.75
CA VAL A 272 2.33 -34.24 8.19
C VAL A 272 2.58 -33.28 7.03
N LEU A 273 1.62 -33.12 6.12
CA LEU A 273 1.74 -32.19 5.00
C LEU A 273 1.86 -30.74 5.49
N ALA A 274 1.06 -30.33 6.47
CA ALA A 274 1.14 -29.00 7.06
C ALA A 274 2.51 -28.76 7.72
N LEU A 275 3.07 -29.76 8.40
CA LEU A 275 4.39 -29.68 9.01
C LEU A 275 5.50 -29.56 7.95
N ALA A 276 5.40 -30.31 6.85
CA ALA A 276 6.37 -30.24 5.75
C ALA A 276 6.33 -28.87 5.05
N VAL A 277 5.13 -28.36 4.75
CA VAL A 277 4.95 -27.01 4.17
C VAL A 277 5.47 -25.92 5.11
N LEU A 278 5.22 -26.06 6.42
CA LEU A 278 5.74 -25.13 7.41
C LEU A 278 7.28 -25.17 7.46
N ALA A 279 7.88 -26.36 7.46
CA ALA A 279 9.33 -26.52 7.49
C ALA A 279 9.99 -25.91 6.24
N GLU A 280 9.46 -26.16 5.04
CA GLU A 280 9.96 -25.57 3.81
C GLU A 280 9.78 -24.05 3.79
N GLY A 281 8.61 -23.56 4.22
CA GLY A 281 8.32 -22.13 4.33
C GLY A 281 9.30 -21.40 5.27
N LEU A 282 9.64 -22.01 6.40
CA LEU A 282 10.65 -21.48 7.33
C LEU A 282 12.05 -21.50 6.73
N ALA A 283 12.41 -22.57 6.00
CA ALA A 283 13.70 -22.65 5.34
C ALA A 283 13.85 -21.59 4.23
N LEU A 284 12.80 -21.37 3.44
CA LEU A 284 12.75 -20.30 2.43
C LEU A 284 12.80 -18.91 3.09
N GLY A 285 12.04 -18.70 4.16
CA GLY A 285 12.05 -17.47 4.93
C GLY A 285 13.43 -17.15 5.53
N GLU A 286 14.13 -18.16 6.06
CA GLU A 286 15.48 -18.02 6.59
C GLU A 286 16.48 -17.59 5.51
N ARG A 287 16.42 -18.20 4.33
CA ARG A 287 17.26 -17.81 3.19
C ARG A 287 16.97 -16.39 2.73
N ALA A 288 15.69 -16.00 2.64
CA ALA A 288 15.28 -14.66 2.23
C ALA A 288 15.67 -13.59 3.25
N ALA A 289 15.47 -13.86 4.55
CA ALA A 289 15.86 -12.96 5.63
C ALA A 289 17.39 -12.80 5.70
N GLY A 290 18.15 -13.88 5.51
CA GLY A 290 19.61 -13.82 5.40
C GLY A 290 20.10 -13.00 4.21
N ALA A 291 19.38 -13.03 3.09
CA ALA A 291 19.70 -12.21 1.91
C ALA A 291 19.29 -10.73 2.07
N ALA A 292 18.24 -10.45 2.85
CA ALA A 292 17.70 -9.10 3.07
C ALA A 292 18.35 -8.34 4.24
N GLY A 293 19.12 -9.02 5.09
CA GLY A 293 19.79 -8.40 6.23
C GLY A 293 20.77 -7.30 5.78
N PRO A 294 20.72 -6.09 6.36
CA PRO A 294 21.70 -5.07 6.06
C PRO A 294 23.07 -5.60 6.46
N GLN A 295 23.98 -5.72 5.50
CA GLN A 295 25.41 -5.83 5.79
C GLN A 295 25.87 -4.50 6.39
N VAL A 296 25.50 -4.22 7.65
CA VAL A 296 26.28 -3.32 8.50
C VAL A 296 27.52 -4.11 8.90
N GLN A 297 28.37 -4.39 7.92
CA GLN A 297 29.79 -4.38 8.21
C GLN A 297 30.08 -2.95 8.66
N LEU A 298 30.38 -2.81 9.95
CA LEU A 298 31.13 -1.67 10.46
C LEU A 298 32.45 -1.59 9.68
N GLN A 299 32.41 -1.02 8.48
CA GLN A 299 33.58 -0.43 7.84
C GLN A 299 33.92 0.81 8.68
N ALA A 300 34.66 0.57 9.76
CA ALA A 300 35.53 1.58 10.35
C ALA A 300 36.67 1.86 9.36
N GLN A 301 36.36 2.57 8.27
CA GLN A 301 37.34 3.26 7.46
C GLN A 301 36.96 4.74 7.49
N ALA A 302 37.58 5.45 8.43
CA ALA A 302 37.56 6.91 8.44
C ALA A 302 38.35 7.43 7.22
N PRO A 303 37.74 8.16 6.27
CA PRO A 303 38.48 8.93 5.30
C PRO A 303 38.96 10.22 5.98
N GLY A 304 40.26 10.49 5.86
CA GLY A 304 40.96 11.56 6.54
C GLY A 304 40.30 12.92 6.44
N ALA A 305 40.28 13.62 7.57
CA ALA A 305 40.09 15.06 7.64
C ALA A 305 41.29 15.76 6.98
N PRO A 306 41.09 16.64 5.97
CA PRO A 306 42.11 17.59 5.55
C PRO A 306 42.09 18.79 6.51
N GLY A 307 43.28 19.10 7.05
CA GLY A 307 43.51 20.22 7.93
C GLY A 307 43.29 21.57 7.27
N ALA A 308 42.84 22.52 8.08
CA ALA A 308 42.80 23.93 7.79
C ALA A 308 44.22 24.50 7.68
N ALA A 309 44.70 24.71 6.46
CA ALA A 309 45.70 25.70 6.05
C ALA A 309 45.89 25.57 4.55
N ASP A 310 45.41 26.55 3.76
CA ASP A 310 45.91 26.97 2.44
C ASP A 310 44.80 27.68 1.64
N LEU A 311 44.71 29.00 1.78
CA LEU A 311 44.08 29.88 0.79
C LEU A 311 45.15 30.83 0.25
N PRO A 312 45.40 30.88 -1.08
CA PRO A 312 46.40 31.78 -1.67
C PRO A 312 45.87 33.21 -1.81
N ALA A 313 46.76 34.18 -1.56
CA ALA A 313 46.53 35.62 -1.71
C ALA A 313 46.47 36.07 -3.19
N LEU A 314 45.62 37.04 -3.49
CA LEU A 314 45.50 37.67 -4.83
C LEU A 314 46.61 38.73 -5.05
N PRO A 315 47.26 38.79 -6.24
CA PRO A 315 48.29 39.79 -6.53
C PRO A 315 47.75 41.04 -7.26
N GLY A 316 48.13 42.21 -6.73
CA GLY A 316 48.80 43.32 -7.44
C GLY A 316 48.11 44.05 -8.60
N GLN A 317 47.56 45.24 -8.33
CA GLN A 317 47.40 46.33 -9.29
C GLN A 317 48.61 47.27 -9.24
N GLU A 318 49.25 47.55 -10.40
CA GLU A 318 50.02 48.79 -10.62
C GLU A 318 49.94 49.27 -12.08
N GLY A 319 49.39 50.48 -12.28
CA GLY A 319 49.91 51.55 -13.14
C GLY A 319 49.89 51.45 -14.68
N ALA A 320 48.86 52.02 -15.33
CA ALA A 320 48.98 52.57 -16.69
C ALA A 320 48.08 53.81 -16.89
N VAL A 321 48.69 54.96 -17.19
CA VAL A 321 48.02 56.25 -17.42
C VAL A 321 47.59 56.38 -18.89
N PRO A 322 46.32 56.72 -19.21
CA PRO A 322 45.89 56.91 -20.60
C PRO A 322 46.15 58.35 -21.10
N ARG A 323 46.73 58.49 -22.31
CA ARG A 323 46.81 59.76 -23.06
C ARG A 323 45.61 59.90 -23.99
N LEU A 324 45.01 61.10 -24.05
CA LEU A 324 43.89 61.46 -24.94
C LEU A 324 44.38 61.80 -26.37
N PRO A 325 43.67 61.37 -27.45
CA PRO A 325 43.97 61.78 -28.82
C PRO A 325 43.31 63.12 -29.20
N GLY A 326 43.97 63.89 -30.08
CA GLY A 326 43.65 65.29 -30.43
C GLY A 326 42.59 65.51 -31.54
N PRO A 327 42.16 66.78 -31.76
CA PRO A 327 40.83 67.14 -32.29
C PRO A 327 40.68 67.15 -33.83
N ALA A 328 41.65 66.63 -34.60
CA ALA A 328 41.70 66.81 -36.05
C ALA A 328 41.09 65.67 -36.89
N ARG A 329 40.44 64.66 -36.27
CA ARG A 329 39.79 63.53 -36.99
C ARG A 329 38.30 63.72 -37.29
N LEU A 330 37.74 64.90 -36.99
CA LEU A 330 36.37 65.27 -37.35
C LEU A 330 36.31 65.84 -38.77
N ARG A 331 36.21 64.96 -39.77
CA ARG A 331 35.57 65.30 -41.04
C ARG A 331 35.16 64.02 -41.77
N GLN A 332 33.85 63.89 -41.97
CA GLN A 332 33.09 62.74 -42.48
C GLN A 332 32.94 61.59 -41.47
N ALA A 333 32.07 61.81 -40.48
CA ALA A 333 31.48 60.73 -39.73
C ALA A 333 30.59 59.93 -40.69
N ILE A 334 31.00 58.73 -41.05
CA ILE A 334 30.14 57.79 -41.77
C ILE A 334 29.21 57.21 -40.70
N GLU A 335 27.91 57.47 -40.83
CA GLU A 335 26.87 56.85 -40.02
C GLU A 335 26.84 55.35 -40.36
N ALA A 336 27.18 54.51 -39.39
CA ALA A 336 27.20 53.07 -39.56
C ALA A 336 26.71 52.37 -38.28
N GLU A 337 26.17 51.18 -38.44
CA GLU A 337 25.81 50.29 -37.34
C GLU A 337 26.89 49.22 -37.19
N ARG A 338 27.23 48.85 -35.95
CA ARG A 338 28.22 47.79 -35.68
C ARG A 338 27.50 46.51 -35.28
N ILE A 339 27.67 45.46 -36.08
CA ILE A 339 27.13 44.12 -35.83
C ILE A 339 28.31 43.15 -35.77
N ALA A 340 28.54 42.53 -34.60
CA ALA A 340 29.78 41.83 -34.29
C ALA A 340 31.03 42.70 -34.58
N ASP A 341 31.92 42.25 -35.46
CA ASP A 341 33.19 42.92 -35.79
C ASP A 341 33.13 43.74 -37.11
N ALA A 342 31.97 43.82 -37.77
CA ALA A 342 31.79 44.52 -39.04
C ALA A 342 30.83 45.72 -38.94
N PHE A 343 30.96 46.65 -39.88
CA PHE A 343 30.10 47.84 -39.99
C PHE A 343 29.11 47.66 -41.13
N PHE A 344 27.87 48.09 -40.92
CA PHE A 344 26.77 47.99 -41.89
C PHE A 344 26.07 49.32 -42.07
N ALA A 345 25.31 49.46 -43.16
CA ALA A 345 24.52 50.66 -43.42
C ALA A 345 23.45 50.86 -42.31
N PRO A 346 23.10 52.11 -41.97
CA PRO A 346 22.01 52.39 -41.03
C PRO A 346 20.70 51.69 -41.42
N GLY A 347 20.02 51.10 -40.43
CA GLY A 347 18.79 50.32 -40.60
C GLY A 347 18.99 48.81 -40.77
N THR A 348 20.23 48.31 -40.81
CA THR A 348 20.52 46.86 -40.90
C THR A 348 20.09 46.12 -39.64
N THR A 349 20.32 46.72 -38.47
CA THR A 349 19.91 46.23 -37.14
C THR A 349 18.39 46.16 -37.05
N ALA A 350 17.69 47.23 -37.44
CA ALA A 350 16.23 47.27 -37.43
C ALA A 350 15.61 46.18 -38.35
N ARG A 351 16.24 45.90 -39.50
CA ARG A 351 15.79 44.81 -40.41
C ARG A 351 16.01 43.43 -39.81
N LEU A 352 17.13 43.20 -39.12
CA LEU A 352 17.41 41.95 -38.43
C LEU A 352 16.45 41.72 -37.24
N GLU A 353 16.13 42.77 -36.49
CA GLU A 353 15.13 42.71 -35.42
C GLU A 353 13.73 42.44 -35.96
N ALA A 354 13.33 43.10 -37.06
CA ALA A 354 12.05 42.85 -37.73
C ALA A 354 11.95 41.39 -38.23
N LEU A 355 13.01 40.88 -38.87
CA LEU A 355 13.08 39.50 -39.33
C LEU A 355 12.97 38.50 -38.16
N ARG A 356 13.65 38.78 -37.03
CA ARG A 356 13.52 37.96 -35.83
C ARG A 356 12.11 37.99 -35.26
N ALA A 357 11.49 39.16 -35.19
CA ALA A 357 10.13 39.33 -34.69
C ALA A 357 9.10 38.59 -35.57
N GLU A 358 9.27 38.61 -36.88
CA GLU A 358 8.41 37.88 -37.83
C GLU A 358 8.49 36.36 -37.61
N VAL A 359 9.70 35.82 -37.54
CA VAL A 359 9.91 34.37 -37.31
C VAL A 359 9.42 33.96 -35.92
N GLN A 360 9.62 34.80 -34.90
CA GLN A 360 9.09 34.53 -33.56
C GLN A 360 7.56 34.53 -33.55
N ALA A 361 6.91 35.47 -34.23
CA ALA A 361 5.44 35.51 -34.31
C ALA A 361 4.85 34.28 -35.00
N GLU A 362 5.51 33.74 -36.03
CA GLU A 362 5.11 32.48 -36.67
C GLU A 362 5.21 31.27 -35.73
N ILE A 363 6.28 31.22 -34.94
CA ILE A 363 6.51 30.18 -33.94
C ILE A 363 5.48 30.29 -32.80
N ASP A 364 5.26 31.49 -32.28
CA ASP A 364 4.29 31.75 -31.21
C ASP A 364 2.86 31.38 -31.66
N ALA A 365 2.53 31.63 -32.93
CA ALA A 365 1.24 31.24 -33.51
C ALA A 365 1.09 29.71 -33.62
N ALA A 366 2.16 28.99 -33.98
CA ALA A 366 2.16 27.53 -34.04
C ALA A 366 2.05 26.91 -32.63
N ASP A 367 2.75 27.48 -31.65
CA ASP A 367 2.66 27.06 -30.24
C ASP A 367 1.26 27.31 -29.67
N ALA A 368 0.62 28.44 -30.01
CA ALA A 368 -0.77 28.70 -29.61
C ALA A 368 -1.75 27.66 -30.19
N GLN A 369 -1.61 27.30 -31.47
CA GLN A 369 -2.45 26.27 -32.11
C GLN A 369 -2.23 24.88 -31.49
N LEU A 370 -0.97 24.55 -31.15
CA LEU A 370 -0.66 23.33 -30.42
C LEU A 370 -1.29 23.35 -29.03
N GLY A 371 -1.25 24.50 -28.34
CA GLY A 371 -1.87 24.68 -27.03
C GLY A 371 -3.38 24.45 -27.04
N GLU A 372 -4.08 25.04 -28.02
CA GLU A 372 -5.51 24.82 -28.24
C GLU A 372 -5.82 23.34 -28.51
N ALA A 373 -5.02 22.67 -29.35
CA ALA A 373 -5.21 21.26 -29.66
C ALA A 373 -4.94 20.34 -28.45
N MET A 374 -3.98 20.70 -27.59
CA MET A 374 -3.70 19.99 -26.34
C MET A 374 -4.84 20.16 -25.34
N ALA A 375 -5.35 21.39 -25.14
CA ALA A 375 -6.49 21.67 -24.28
C ALA A 375 -7.74 20.87 -24.72
N ALA A 376 -8.03 20.88 -26.02
CA ALA A 376 -9.12 20.09 -26.58
C ALA A 376 -8.94 18.58 -26.34
N GLY A 377 -7.70 18.08 -26.38
CA GLY A 377 -7.40 16.68 -26.06
C GLY A 377 -7.61 16.33 -24.59
N PHE A 378 -7.25 17.23 -23.66
CA PHE A 378 -7.54 17.05 -22.24
C PHE A 378 -9.04 17.11 -21.94
N ASP A 379 -9.78 18.01 -22.58
CA ASP A 379 -11.24 18.06 -22.44
C ASP A 379 -11.92 16.79 -22.98
N ALA A 380 -11.44 16.27 -24.11
CA ALA A 380 -11.88 14.98 -24.63
C ALA A 380 -11.59 13.84 -23.64
N ALA A 381 -10.40 13.83 -23.02
CA ALA A 381 -10.03 12.85 -22.00
C ALA A 381 -10.94 12.92 -20.76
N ARG A 382 -11.21 14.13 -20.24
CA ARG A 382 -12.18 14.34 -19.13
C ARG A 382 -13.55 13.78 -19.47
N GLY A 383 -14.01 14.01 -20.71
CA GLY A 383 -15.30 13.48 -21.20
C GLY A 383 -15.40 11.96 -21.26
N GLN A 384 -14.27 11.25 -21.32
CA GLN A 384 -14.22 9.78 -21.36
C GLN A 384 -14.03 9.11 -20.00
N VAL A 385 -13.73 9.88 -18.94
CA VAL A 385 -13.60 9.35 -17.57
C VAL A 385 -14.84 8.55 -17.13
N PRO A 386 -16.10 9.00 -17.39
CA PRO A 386 -17.28 8.22 -17.02
C PRO A 386 -17.33 6.84 -17.69
N ALA A 387 -16.95 6.73 -18.96
CA ALA A 387 -16.94 5.46 -19.68
C ALA A 387 -15.88 4.50 -19.13
N PHE A 388 -14.71 5.02 -18.73
CA PHE A 388 -13.71 4.22 -18.02
C PHE A 388 -14.21 3.74 -16.66
N LEU A 389 -14.92 4.57 -15.90
CA LEU A 389 -15.50 4.19 -14.61
C LEU A 389 -16.61 3.15 -14.77
N ASP A 390 -17.45 3.27 -15.79
CA ASP A 390 -18.48 2.27 -16.12
C ASP A 390 -17.84 0.91 -16.42
N TRP A 391 -16.71 0.89 -17.13
CA TRP A 391 -15.91 -0.32 -17.31
C TRP A 391 -15.31 -0.79 -15.97
N TYR A 392 -14.65 0.09 -15.21
CA TYR A 392 -13.94 -0.24 -13.98
C TYR A 392 -14.84 -0.88 -12.90
N TYR A 393 -16.06 -0.36 -12.76
CA TYR A 393 -17.11 -0.88 -11.87
C TYR A 393 -18.00 -1.94 -12.54
N SER A 394 -17.60 -2.49 -13.69
CA SER A 394 -18.27 -3.63 -14.30
C SER A 394 -17.77 -4.96 -13.73
N LEU A 395 -18.68 -5.92 -13.61
CA LEU A 395 -18.37 -7.26 -13.10
C LEU A 395 -17.24 -7.95 -13.91
N PRO A 396 -17.22 -7.92 -15.26
CA PRO A 396 -16.12 -8.49 -16.04
C PRO A 396 -14.77 -7.83 -15.73
N ALA A 397 -14.74 -6.51 -15.51
CA ALA A 397 -13.51 -5.80 -15.20
C ALA A 397 -12.96 -6.15 -13.82
N GLU A 398 -13.82 -6.34 -12.82
CA GLU A 398 -13.39 -6.81 -11.48
C GLU A 398 -12.66 -8.16 -11.56
N TYR A 399 -13.20 -9.11 -12.34
CA TYR A 399 -12.56 -10.41 -12.57
C TYR A 399 -11.23 -10.30 -13.32
N LEU A 400 -11.16 -9.46 -14.36
CA LEU A 400 -9.92 -9.26 -15.13
C LEU A 400 -8.84 -8.57 -14.29
N ARG A 401 -9.18 -7.51 -13.54
CA ARG A 401 -8.25 -6.83 -12.63
C ARG A 401 -7.71 -7.79 -11.56
N THR A 402 -8.55 -8.66 -11.02
CA THR A 402 -8.13 -9.70 -10.08
C THR A 402 -7.17 -10.71 -10.73
N GLY A 403 -7.43 -11.11 -11.97
CA GLY A 403 -6.55 -12.01 -12.73
C GLY A 403 -5.15 -11.42 -12.94
N HIS A 404 -5.07 -10.17 -13.40
CA HIS A 404 -3.79 -9.47 -13.60
C HIS A 404 -3.07 -9.17 -12.29
N LEU A 405 -3.81 -8.98 -11.18
CA LEU A 405 -3.19 -8.86 -9.86
C LEU A 405 -2.46 -10.15 -9.44
N LEU A 406 -3.01 -11.32 -9.77
CA LEU A 406 -2.41 -12.62 -9.46
C LEU A 406 -1.13 -12.91 -10.28
N ILE A 407 -1.04 -12.36 -11.48
CA ILE A 407 0.10 -12.54 -12.39
C ILE A 407 1.16 -11.45 -12.16
N GLY A 408 0.82 -10.38 -11.42
CA GLY A 408 1.72 -9.31 -11.04
C GLY A 408 1.78 -8.15 -12.03
N ASP A 409 0.84 -8.07 -12.98
CA ASP A 409 0.78 -7.08 -14.05
C ASP A 409 -0.45 -6.15 -13.98
N ALA A 410 -1.18 -6.15 -12.85
CA ALA A 410 -2.39 -5.32 -12.66
C ALA A 410 -2.21 -3.83 -12.94
N GLU A 411 -1.05 -3.25 -12.56
CA GLU A 411 -0.78 -1.82 -12.76
C GLU A 411 -0.62 -1.50 -14.25
N ALA A 412 0.15 -2.31 -14.98
CA ALA A 412 0.31 -2.19 -16.43
C ALA A 412 -1.02 -2.39 -17.17
N TYR A 413 -1.80 -3.41 -16.78
CA TYR A 413 -3.11 -3.68 -17.37
C TYR A 413 -4.11 -2.52 -17.14
N LEU A 414 -4.13 -1.96 -15.93
CA LEU A 414 -4.97 -0.79 -15.63
C LEU A 414 -4.53 0.44 -16.43
N GLN A 415 -3.23 0.65 -16.59
CA GLN A 415 -2.70 1.74 -17.40
C GLN A 415 -3.06 1.58 -18.88
N ASP A 416 -2.97 0.37 -19.42
CA ASP A 416 -3.36 0.08 -20.79
C ASP A 416 -4.85 0.33 -21.00
N ARG A 417 -5.71 -0.14 -20.08
CA ARG A 417 -7.15 0.10 -20.14
C ARG A 417 -7.52 1.57 -19.98
N PHE A 418 -6.86 2.28 -19.08
CA PHE A 418 -7.03 3.73 -18.94
C PHE A 418 -6.69 4.44 -20.25
N THR A 419 -5.56 4.10 -20.85
CA THR A 419 -5.14 4.65 -22.15
C THR A 419 -6.13 4.28 -23.26
N GLU A 420 -6.58 3.02 -23.31
CA GLU A 420 -7.51 2.52 -24.32
C GLU A 420 -8.90 3.16 -24.21
N THR A 421 -9.32 3.61 -23.03
CA THR A 421 -10.70 4.09 -22.78
C THR A 421 -10.78 5.60 -22.62
N VAL A 422 -9.92 6.18 -21.79
CA VAL A 422 -9.89 7.63 -21.51
C VAL A 422 -9.19 8.39 -22.64
N LEU A 423 -8.16 7.77 -23.23
CA LEU A 423 -7.40 8.35 -24.34
C LEU A 423 -7.79 7.72 -25.69
N ALA A 424 -8.86 6.93 -25.70
CA ALA A 424 -9.46 6.33 -26.88
C ALA A 424 -9.89 7.38 -27.91
N GLY A 425 -10.02 6.96 -29.17
CA GLY A 425 -10.69 7.76 -30.20
C GLY A 425 -9.88 8.96 -30.69
N GLY A 426 -8.58 9.00 -30.42
CA GLY A 426 -7.69 10.02 -30.97
C GLY A 426 -7.77 11.37 -30.27
N ALA A 427 -8.06 11.38 -28.95
CA ALA A 427 -8.16 12.61 -28.16
C ALA A 427 -6.96 13.55 -28.38
N PHE A 428 -5.76 13.00 -28.58
CA PHE A 428 -4.53 13.75 -28.83
C PHE A 428 -4.02 13.67 -30.27
N ASP A 429 -4.78 13.13 -31.23
CA ASP A 429 -4.33 12.99 -32.62
C ASP A 429 -4.19 14.35 -33.29
N ALA A 430 -5.11 15.27 -33.00
CA ALA A 430 -5.03 16.66 -33.47
C ALA A 430 -3.79 17.36 -32.90
N ALA A 431 -3.52 17.20 -31.60
CA ALA A 431 -2.32 17.74 -30.97
C ALA A 431 -1.03 17.11 -31.54
N GLN A 432 -1.05 15.82 -31.84
CA GLN A 432 0.07 15.13 -32.47
C GLN A 432 0.33 15.65 -33.89
N ALA A 433 -0.72 15.85 -34.69
CA ALA A 433 -0.61 16.45 -36.02
C ALA A 433 -0.09 17.89 -35.94
N GLN A 434 -0.61 18.70 -35.01
CA GLN A 434 -0.16 20.07 -34.79
C GLN A 434 1.28 20.15 -34.30
N ALA A 435 1.72 19.23 -33.45
CA ALA A 435 3.12 19.15 -33.02
C ALA A 435 4.06 18.80 -34.18
N ALA A 436 3.64 17.92 -35.09
CA ALA A 436 4.40 17.61 -36.30
C ALA A 436 4.47 18.82 -37.25
N GLN A 437 3.35 19.53 -37.41
CA GLN A 437 3.28 20.74 -38.24
C GLN A 437 4.11 21.89 -37.66
N ALA A 438 4.03 22.15 -36.36
CA ALA A 438 4.82 23.18 -35.68
C ALA A 438 6.32 22.91 -35.81
N ARG A 439 6.75 21.64 -35.70
CA ARG A 439 8.17 21.26 -35.94
C ARG A 439 8.62 21.53 -37.36
N ALA A 440 7.80 21.18 -38.35
CA ALA A 440 8.11 21.44 -39.75
C ALA A 440 8.19 22.95 -40.04
N LEU A 441 7.21 23.72 -39.55
CA LEU A 441 7.15 25.17 -39.70
C LEU A 441 8.34 25.86 -39.04
N ALA A 442 8.70 25.46 -37.82
CA ALA A 442 9.86 26.03 -37.12
C ALA A 442 11.18 25.69 -37.82
N ALA A 443 11.33 24.49 -38.38
CA ALA A 443 12.51 24.13 -39.19
C ALA A 443 12.60 24.98 -40.47
N GLU A 444 11.48 25.18 -41.16
CA GLU A 444 11.40 26.04 -42.34
C GLU A 444 11.68 27.51 -42.01
N ALA A 445 11.10 28.02 -40.91
CA ALA A 445 11.30 29.39 -40.44
C ALA A 445 12.75 29.64 -40.01
N ALA A 446 13.40 28.67 -39.35
CA ALA A 446 14.81 28.75 -38.99
C ALA A 446 15.72 28.77 -40.24
N ALA A 447 15.45 27.92 -41.23
CA ALA A 447 16.20 27.93 -42.49
C ALA A 447 16.02 29.26 -43.25
N ARG A 448 14.79 29.81 -43.26
CA ARG A 448 14.47 31.11 -43.86
C ARG A 448 15.18 32.25 -43.15
N PHE A 449 15.17 32.25 -41.82
CA PHE A 449 15.88 33.24 -41.00
C PHE A 449 17.36 33.25 -41.33
N GLU A 450 18.02 32.10 -41.38
CA GLU A 450 19.44 32.01 -41.68
C GLU A 450 19.76 32.49 -43.10
N ALA A 451 18.94 32.12 -44.09
CA ALA A 451 19.12 32.58 -45.47
C ALA A 451 18.98 34.11 -45.59
N GLN A 452 17.95 34.70 -44.98
CA GLN A 452 17.71 36.14 -45.03
C GLN A 452 18.72 36.93 -44.19
N ARG A 453 19.13 36.40 -43.03
CA ARG A 453 20.21 36.95 -42.21
C ARG A 453 21.52 36.99 -42.98
N ALA A 454 21.89 35.89 -43.64
CA ALA A 454 23.09 35.84 -44.48
C ALA A 454 23.03 36.85 -45.62
N ALA A 455 21.87 37.04 -46.26
CA ALA A 455 21.68 38.04 -47.31
C ALA A 455 21.81 39.48 -46.79
N LEU A 456 21.27 39.79 -45.61
CA LEU A 456 21.40 41.11 -44.96
C LEU A 456 22.83 41.43 -44.52
N LEU A 457 23.63 40.40 -44.22
CA LEU A 457 25.02 40.52 -43.78
C LEU A 457 26.05 40.34 -44.91
N ALA A 458 25.62 40.10 -46.15
CA ALA A 458 26.50 39.77 -47.27
C ALA A 458 27.39 40.93 -47.74
N ASP A 459 26.99 42.18 -47.50
CA ASP A 459 27.68 43.38 -47.97
C ASP A 459 28.06 44.31 -46.80
N PRO A 460 29.17 44.02 -46.08
CA PRO A 460 29.67 44.89 -45.03
C PRO A 460 30.23 46.19 -45.62
N LEU A 461 30.02 47.30 -44.91
CA LEU A 461 30.50 48.61 -45.32
C LEU A 461 32.03 48.68 -45.23
N ASN A 462 32.69 48.84 -46.39
CA ASN A 462 34.13 49.05 -46.46
C ASN A 462 34.48 50.49 -46.04
N LEU A 463 34.92 50.67 -44.80
CA LEU A 463 35.34 51.97 -44.28
C LEU A 463 36.75 52.32 -44.78
N PRO A 464 36.98 53.51 -45.36
CA PRO A 464 38.32 53.95 -45.72
C PRO A 464 39.19 54.15 -44.47
N GLU A 465 40.47 53.80 -44.60
CA GLU A 465 41.43 53.83 -43.49
C GLU A 465 41.54 55.24 -42.90
N GLY A 466 41.16 55.40 -41.62
CA GLY A 466 41.17 56.68 -40.91
C GLY A 466 39.83 57.44 -40.84
N ALA A 467 38.74 56.88 -41.35
CA ALA A 467 37.39 57.45 -41.20
C ALA A 467 36.95 57.50 -39.72
N SER A 468 36.30 58.60 -39.30
CA SER A 468 35.53 58.61 -38.05
C SER A 468 34.18 57.94 -38.29
N VAL A 469 33.79 57.01 -37.42
CA VAL A 469 32.49 56.34 -37.49
C VAL A 469 31.62 56.86 -36.37
N GLN A 470 30.43 57.33 -36.71
CA GLN A 470 29.40 57.64 -35.72
C GLN A 470 28.44 56.46 -35.67
N LEU A 471 28.42 55.75 -34.54
CA LEU A 471 27.50 54.65 -34.30
C LEU A 471 26.09 55.23 -34.11
N VAL A 472 25.19 54.93 -35.04
CA VAL A 472 23.78 55.37 -34.98
C VAL A 472 22.98 54.51 -33.99
N ALA A 473 23.48 53.32 -33.65
CA ALA A 473 22.90 52.40 -32.68
C ALA A 473 24.00 51.73 -31.83
N PRO A 474 23.68 51.27 -30.60
CA PRO A 474 24.62 50.48 -29.80
C PRO A 474 25.03 49.19 -30.52
N PRO A 475 26.25 48.66 -30.27
CA PRO A 475 26.74 47.45 -30.93
C PRO A 475 25.84 46.24 -30.63
N LEU A 476 25.37 45.56 -31.67
CA LEU A 476 24.61 44.32 -31.52
C LEU A 476 25.55 43.12 -31.72
N GLY A 477 25.41 42.09 -30.87
CA GLY A 477 25.94 40.77 -31.20
C GLY A 477 25.25 40.18 -32.42
N LEU A 478 25.80 39.12 -33.03
CA LEU A 478 25.11 38.39 -34.09
C LEU A 478 23.75 37.89 -33.55
N PRO A 479 22.60 38.38 -34.06
CA PRO A 479 21.33 37.88 -33.61
C PRO A 479 21.24 36.41 -34.04
N THR A 480 21.10 35.53 -33.05
CA THR A 480 20.73 34.15 -33.23
C THR A 480 19.24 34.01 -32.89
N LEU A 481 18.55 33.12 -33.59
CA LEU A 481 17.30 32.59 -33.05
C LEU A 481 17.62 31.96 -31.68
N PRO A 482 16.81 32.20 -30.64
CA PRO A 482 17.02 31.53 -29.37
C PRO A 482 17.02 30.01 -29.58
N GLU A 483 18.08 29.33 -29.15
CA GLU A 483 18.11 27.87 -29.08
C GLU A 483 16.91 27.42 -28.22
N GLY A 484 16.02 26.59 -28.78
CA GLY A 484 14.82 26.12 -28.09
C GLY A 484 13.53 26.86 -28.40
N ALA A 485 13.42 27.56 -29.53
CA ALA A 485 12.17 28.18 -29.99
C ALA A 485 10.98 27.19 -30.20
N ILE A 486 11.16 25.90 -29.92
CA ILE A 486 10.10 24.89 -29.92
C ILE A 486 10.03 24.30 -28.50
N ALA A 487 9.60 25.11 -27.54
CA ALA A 487 9.66 24.76 -26.11
C ALA A 487 8.68 23.63 -25.73
N LEU A 488 7.50 23.56 -26.36
CA LEU A 488 6.47 22.57 -26.02
C LEU A 488 6.87 21.14 -26.38
N PRO A 489 7.32 20.83 -27.62
CA PRO A 489 7.70 19.49 -28.03
C PRO A 489 8.96 18.94 -27.35
N GLU A 490 9.93 19.79 -26.96
CA GLU A 490 11.06 19.38 -26.11
C GLU A 490 10.62 19.12 -24.66
N ARG A 491 9.73 19.96 -24.10
CA ARG A 491 9.12 19.71 -22.78
C ARG A 491 8.24 18.46 -22.76
N LEU A 492 7.50 18.19 -23.82
CA LEU A 492 6.72 16.95 -24.00
C LEU A 492 7.63 15.72 -24.16
N ALA A 493 8.81 15.88 -24.76
CA ALA A 493 9.82 14.81 -24.84
C ALA A 493 10.58 14.58 -23.52
N LEU A 494 10.75 15.62 -22.69
CA LEU A 494 11.46 15.59 -21.41
C LEU A 494 10.57 15.25 -20.19
N SER A 495 9.25 15.47 -20.28
CA SER A 495 8.31 15.30 -19.16
C SER A 495 7.75 13.88 -18.95
N GLY A 496 8.23 12.89 -19.72
CA GLY A 496 7.92 11.47 -19.53
C GLY A 496 9.19 10.62 -19.70
N ALA A 497 9.44 9.69 -18.78
CA ALA A 497 10.59 8.79 -18.79
C ALA A 497 10.51 7.78 -19.95
N GLY A 498 10.76 8.23 -21.17
CA GLY A 498 10.67 7.47 -22.40
C GLY A 498 10.41 8.41 -23.57
N GLY A 499 11.48 8.90 -24.18
CA GLY A 499 11.39 9.85 -25.30
C GLY A 499 10.48 9.37 -26.42
N LEU A 500 10.03 10.32 -27.24
CA LEU A 500 9.15 10.18 -28.41
C LEU A 500 9.65 9.24 -29.52
N ALA A 501 10.58 8.32 -29.25
CA ALA A 501 10.99 7.26 -30.15
C ALA A 501 9.85 6.25 -30.46
N GLY A 502 8.72 6.29 -29.72
CA GLY A 502 7.58 5.37 -29.85
C GLY A 502 6.28 5.94 -30.46
N GLY A 503 6.21 7.23 -30.81
CA GLY A 503 5.16 7.76 -31.71
C GLY A 503 3.72 7.93 -31.19
N ALA A 504 3.41 7.86 -29.89
CA ALA A 504 2.04 8.13 -29.39
C ALA A 504 2.02 9.12 -28.21
N LEU A 505 1.60 10.36 -28.48
CA LEU A 505 1.40 11.42 -27.48
C LEU A 505 0.43 10.97 -26.36
N ALA A 506 -0.60 10.21 -26.74
CA ALA A 506 -1.56 9.61 -25.81
C ALA A 506 -0.89 8.68 -24.79
N GLY A 507 0.07 7.83 -25.19
CA GLY A 507 0.72 6.89 -24.27
C GLY A 507 1.53 7.57 -23.17
N ALA A 508 2.21 8.68 -23.51
CA ALA A 508 2.99 9.45 -22.54
C ALA A 508 2.09 10.19 -21.53
N ILE A 509 0.99 10.80 -22.00
CA ILE A 509 0.02 11.47 -21.13
C ILE A 509 -0.69 10.44 -20.24
N GLY A 510 -1.10 9.30 -20.79
CA GLY A 510 -1.71 8.20 -20.04
C GLY A 510 -0.82 7.65 -18.95
N ALA A 511 0.45 7.38 -19.26
CA ALA A 511 1.44 6.95 -18.29
C ALA A 511 1.62 7.96 -17.15
N LYS A 512 1.64 9.26 -17.47
CA LYS A 512 1.81 10.34 -16.50
C LYS A 512 0.62 10.49 -15.55
N VAL A 513 -0.60 10.49 -16.09
CA VAL A 513 -1.83 10.52 -15.30
C VAL A 513 -1.90 9.30 -14.37
N MET A 514 -1.57 8.11 -14.89
CA MET A 514 -1.53 6.87 -14.10
C MET A 514 -0.44 6.87 -13.03
N ALA A 515 0.73 7.46 -13.29
CA ALA A 515 1.78 7.62 -12.29
C ALA A 515 1.33 8.54 -11.14
N LYS A 516 0.62 9.64 -11.43
CA LYS A 516 0.04 10.53 -10.41
C LYS A 516 -1.02 9.82 -9.58
N LEU A 517 -1.93 9.07 -10.21
CA LEU A 517 -2.93 8.26 -9.51
C LEU A 517 -2.31 7.18 -8.62
N SER A 518 -1.21 6.58 -9.07
CA SER A 518 -0.47 5.57 -8.30
C SER A 518 0.29 6.18 -7.12
N ALA A 519 0.90 7.36 -7.32
CA ALA A 519 1.58 8.11 -6.26
C ALA A 519 0.64 8.60 -5.16
N LYS A 520 -0.60 8.98 -5.52
CA LYS A 520 -1.67 9.34 -4.57
C LYS A 520 -2.25 8.13 -3.81
N GLY A 521 -1.87 6.90 -4.16
CA GLY A 521 -2.23 5.69 -3.44
C GLY A 521 -3.60 5.10 -3.80
N THR A 522 -4.30 5.67 -4.78
CA THR A 522 -5.66 5.30 -5.18
C THR A 522 -5.73 3.91 -5.82
N VAL A 523 -4.78 3.59 -6.70
CA VAL A 523 -4.64 2.25 -7.32
C VAL A 523 -4.26 1.20 -6.26
N LYS A 524 -3.51 1.62 -5.24
CA LYS A 524 -3.04 0.78 -4.13
C LYS A 524 -4.16 0.42 -3.17
N LEU A 525 -5.24 1.22 -3.08
CA LEU A 525 -6.40 0.96 -2.24
C LEU A 525 -7.27 -0.19 -2.76
N ALA A 526 -7.47 -0.30 -4.08
CA ALA A 526 -8.14 -1.45 -4.69
C ALA A 526 -7.30 -2.73 -4.56
N ALA A 527 -5.97 -2.63 -4.76
CA ALA A 527 -5.05 -3.73 -4.53
C ALA A 527 -4.94 -4.13 -3.05
N GLN A 528 -5.06 -3.18 -2.10
CA GLN A 528 -5.06 -3.47 -0.66
C GLN A 528 -6.39 -4.01 -0.16
N ALA A 529 -7.52 -3.59 -0.74
CA ALA A 529 -8.83 -4.16 -0.47
C ALA A 529 -8.92 -5.60 -1.01
N LEU A 530 -8.47 -5.83 -2.26
CA LEU A 530 -8.31 -7.16 -2.84
C LEU A 530 -7.22 -7.98 -2.16
N ALA A 531 -6.11 -7.42 -1.69
CA ALA A 531 -5.10 -8.16 -0.93
C ALA A 531 -5.54 -8.44 0.51
N LYS A 532 -6.44 -7.64 1.10
CA LYS A 532 -7.11 -7.98 2.36
C LYS A 532 -8.19 -9.05 2.15
N LEU A 533 -8.81 -9.10 0.97
CA LEU A 533 -9.76 -10.14 0.59
C LEU A 533 -9.08 -11.45 0.11
N ALA A 534 -7.95 -11.34 -0.59
CA ALA A 534 -7.16 -12.43 -1.19
C ALA A 534 -6.07 -12.96 -0.24
N GLY A 535 -5.49 -12.09 0.61
CA GLY A 535 -4.76 -12.49 1.81
C GLY A 535 -5.65 -13.22 2.82
N GLY A 536 -6.98 -13.07 2.67
CA GLY A 536 -8.04 -13.91 3.22
C GLY A 536 -8.55 -15.00 2.27
N LYS A 537 -7.70 -15.63 1.45
CA LYS A 537 -7.95 -16.86 0.63
C LYS A 537 -9.33 -16.94 -0.05
N LEU A 538 -9.42 -16.55 -1.33
CA LEU A 538 -10.59 -16.84 -2.18
C LEU A 538 -10.33 -17.61 -3.49
N VAL A 539 -9.13 -18.17 -3.72
CA VAL A 539 -8.91 -18.98 -4.95
C VAL A 539 -8.85 -20.47 -4.61
N GLY A 540 -9.93 -21.18 -4.94
CA GLY A 540 -10.00 -22.64 -4.82
C GLY A 540 -11.41 -23.24 -4.96
N GLY A 541 -12.19 -22.83 -5.96
CA GLY A 541 -13.24 -23.64 -6.59
C GLY A 541 -14.54 -23.91 -5.81
N GLY A 542 -15.56 -23.08 -6.06
CA GLY A 542 -16.96 -23.53 -6.17
C GLY A 542 -17.98 -22.88 -5.22
N GLY A 543 -18.67 -21.83 -5.72
CA GLY A 543 -20.08 -21.53 -5.40
C GLY A 543 -20.35 -20.72 -4.12
N GLY A 544 -20.65 -19.43 -4.27
CA GLY A 544 -20.77 -18.43 -3.22
C GLY A 544 -21.94 -18.54 -2.24
N ALA A 545 -21.76 -17.87 -1.08
CA ALA A 545 -22.79 -17.29 -0.19
C ALA A 545 -22.22 -16.75 1.16
N ALA A 546 -20.92 -16.42 1.31
CA ALA A 546 -20.33 -16.08 2.62
C ALA A 546 -19.72 -14.67 2.76
N ALA A 547 -19.81 -13.81 1.73
CA ALA A 547 -19.22 -12.46 1.79
C ALA A 547 -20.19 -11.38 2.33
N GLY A 548 -21.51 -11.55 2.20
CA GLY A 548 -22.49 -10.49 2.50
C GLY A 548 -22.79 -10.22 3.98
N ALA A 549 -22.33 -11.05 4.93
CA ALA A 549 -22.72 -10.94 6.34
C ALA A 549 -21.68 -10.25 7.25
N LEU A 550 -20.52 -9.84 6.73
CA LEU A 550 -19.44 -9.25 7.53
C LEU A 550 -19.26 -7.74 7.38
N ALA A 551 -20.00 -7.07 6.50
CA ALA A 551 -19.90 -5.62 6.30
C ALA A 551 -21.03 -4.79 6.96
N GLY A 552 -22.20 -5.36 7.26
CA GLY A 552 -23.37 -4.59 7.72
C GLY A 552 -23.52 -4.42 9.24
N GLY A 553 -22.63 -5.00 10.06
CA GLY A 553 -22.91 -5.19 11.49
C GLY A 553 -22.33 -4.16 12.47
N THR A 554 -21.46 -3.23 12.05
CA THR A 554 -20.68 -2.42 13.01
C THR A 554 -20.61 -0.93 12.71
N ILE A 555 -21.36 -0.41 11.74
CA ILE A 555 -21.55 1.04 11.58
C ILE A 555 -23.02 1.38 11.79
N GLY A 556 -23.35 1.76 13.03
CA GLY A 556 -24.70 2.15 13.42
C GLY A 556 -24.73 2.65 14.86
N SER A 557 -23.99 3.74 15.14
CA SER A 557 -24.01 4.42 16.44
C SER A 557 -24.83 5.71 16.36
N VAL A 558 -25.93 5.73 17.11
CA VAL A 558 -26.34 6.83 18.00
C VAL A 558 -26.48 8.25 17.38
N VAL A 559 -27.28 8.40 16.32
CA VAL A 559 -27.99 9.67 16.02
C VAL A 559 -29.38 9.34 15.44
N PRO A 560 -30.50 9.82 16.02
CA PRO A 560 -31.82 9.63 15.45
C PRO A 560 -32.00 10.57 14.25
N GLY A 561 -32.22 10.03 13.04
CA GLY A 561 -32.67 10.84 11.90
C GLY A 561 -32.29 10.39 10.49
N ALA A 562 -31.23 9.60 10.28
CA ALA A 562 -30.85 9.16 8.92
C ALA A 562 -30.28 7.73 8.83
N GLY A 563 -29.85 7.14 9.95
CA GLY A 563 -29.21 5.82 9.97
C GLY A 563 -30.15 4.61 9.84
N THR A 564 -31.47 4.81 9.85
CA THR A 564 -32.45 3.70 9.90
C THR A 564 -32.87 3.17 8.53
N VAL A 565 -32.59 3.87 7.43
CA VAL A 565 -33.00 3.42 6.08
C VAL A 565 -31.99 2.42 5.51
N VAL A 566 -30.69 2.61 5.75
CA VAL A 566 -29.62 1.73 5.24
C VAL A 566 -29.57 0.39 5.98
N GLY A 567 -29.77 0.39 7.31
CA GLY A 567 -29.84 -0.85 8.09
C GLY A 567 -31.10 -1.69 7.81
N ALA A 568 -32.21 -1.06 7.41
CA ALA A 568 -33.46 -1.74 7.09
C ALA A 568 -33.50 -2.30 5.66
N PHE A 569 -32.86 -1.64 4.68
CA PHE A 569 -32.85 -2.11 3.30
C PHE A 569 -31.95 -3.34 3.09
N VAL A 570 -30.79 -3.38 3.76
CA VAL A 570 -29.85 -4.52 3.69
C VAL A 570 -30.30 -5.71 4.55
N GLY A 571 -30.98 -5.45 5.68
CA GLY A 571 -31.52 -6.50 6.55
C GLY A 571 -32.85 -7.12 6.08
N GLY A 572 -33.62 -6.42 5.24
CA GLY A 572 -34.98 -6.80 4.85
C GLY A 572 -35.14 -7.53 3.52
N VAL A 573 -34.21 -7.38 2.57
CA VAL A 573 -34.36 -7.93 1.20
C VAL A 573 -33.55 -9.22 0.97
N ILE A 574 -32.55 -9.54 1.80
CA ILE A 574 -31.72 -10.76 1.70
C ILE A 574 -32.32 -11.91 2.56
N GLY A 575 -33.64 -11.95 2.70
CA GLY A 575 -34.37 -13.03 3.37
C GLY A 575 -34.70 -14.21 2.45
N GLY A 576 -34.52 -14.08 1.13
CA GLY A 576 -34.76 -15.17 0.21
C GLY A 576 -34.53 -14.78 -1.24
N VAL A 577 -34.09 -15.77 -2.02
CA VAL A 577 -34.02 -15.82 -3.49
C VAL A 577 -32.62 -15.54 -4.10
N THR A 578 -31.93 -16.66 -4.36
CA THR A 578 -31.11 -17.05 -5.54
C THR A 578 -29.95 -16.19 -6.10
N VAL A 579 -28.86 -16.91 -6.39
CA VAL A 579 -27.73 -16.64 -7.33
C VAL A 579 -26.51 -15.89 -6.76
N SER A 580 -25.36 -16.59 -6.71
CA SER A 580 -24.05 -16.08 -6.27
C SER A 580 -23.50 -14.89 -7.08
N LEU A 581 -24.03 -14.63 -8.28
CA LEU A 581 -23.72 -13.44 -9.07
C LEU A 581 -24.36 -12.16 -8.49
N GLY A 582 -25.41 -12.27 -7.68
CA GLY A 582 -26.08 -11.11 -7.07
C GLY A 582 -25.30 -10.50 -5.91
N VAL A 583 -24.47 -11.28 -5.21
CA VAL A 583 -23.66 -10.78 -4.08
C VAL A 583 -22.50 -9.93 -4.59
N ASP A 584 -21.79 -10.41 -5.60
CA ASP A 584 -20.69 -9.66 -6.23
C ASP A 584 -21.22 -8.38 -6.88
N TYR A 585 -22.36 -8.47 -7.59
CA TYR A 585 -23.04 -7.28 -8.15
C TYR A 585 -23.45 -6.27 -7.08
N LEU A 586 -23.95 -6.71 -5.92
CA LEU A 586 -24.34 -5.83 -4.81
C LEU A 586 -23.12 -5.16 -4.14
N LEU A 587 -22.03 -5.92 -3.94
CA LEU A 587 -20.79 -5.36 -3.38
C LEU A 587 -20.18 -4.35 -4.34
N LEU A 588 -20.17 -4.66 -5.64
CA LEU A 588 -19.69 -3.76 -6.68
C LEU A 588 -20.57 -2.51 -6.81
N SER A 589 -21.89 -2.65 -6.74
CA SER A 589 -22.84 -1.52 -6.72
C SER A 589 -22.66 -0.63 -5.48
N LEU A 590 -22.31 -1.23 -4.33
CA LEU A 590 -22.02 -0.50 -3.10
C LEU A 590 -20.67 0.23 -3.19
N GLU A 591 -19.64 -0.44 -3.73
CA GLU A 591 -18.33 0.18 -3.98
C GLU A 591 -18.45 1.33 -4.97
N GLU A 592 -19.25 1.16 -6.02
CA GLU A 592 -19.55 2.21 -7.00
C GLU A 592 -20.25 3.39 -6.31
N GLN A 593 -21.32 3.15 -5.54
CA GLN A 593 -22.04 4.23 -4.85
C GLN A 593 -21.19 4.99 -3.83
N LEU A 594 -20.24 4.31 -3.17
CA LEU A 594 -19.40 4.91 -2.14
C LEU A 594 -18.11 5.54 -2.70
N GLY A 595 -17.56 4.97 -3.77
CA GLY A 595 -16.21 5.28 -4.27
C GLY A 595 -16.16 5.95 -5.64
N ARG A 596 -17.21 5.84 -6.49
CA ARG A 596 -17.16 6.34 -7.88
C ARG A 596 -16.87 7.83 -7.95
N ALA A 597 -17.58 8.65 -7.18
CA ALA A 597 -17.41 10.09 -7.19
C ALA A 597 -16.01 10.53 -6.70
N GLU A 598 -15.47 9.85 -5.69
CA GLU A 598 -14.12 10.12 -5.19
C GLU A 598 -13.05 9.72 -6.22
N PHE A 599 -13.21 8.55 -6.85
CA PHE A 599 -12.26 8.08 -7.86
C PHE A 599 -12.31 8.92 -9.14
N GLU A 600 -13.50 9.33 -9.57
CA GLU A 600 -13.71 10.28 -10.66
C GLU A 600 -12.99 11.60 -10.40
N ALA A 601 -13.19 12.20 -9.22
CA ALA A 601 -12.53 13.44 -8.85
C ALA A 601 -11.00 13.30 -8.87
N GLN A 602 -10.46 12.17 -8.43
CA GLN A 602 -9.01 11.93 -8.44
C GLN A 602 -8.44 11.73 -9.84
N ILE A 603 -9.19 11.09 -10.75
CA ILE A 603 -8.80 10.99 -12.17
C ILE A 603 -8.80 12.38 -12.82
N LEU A 604 -9.85 13.17 -12.59
CA LEU A 604 -9.94 14.54 -13.10
C LEU A 604 -8.80 15.42 -12.55
N ASP A 605 -8.54 15.38 -11.26
CA ASP A 605 -7.44 16.10 -10.62
C ASP A 605 -6.07 15.66 -11.18
N ALA A 606 -5.87 14.37 -11.47
CA ALA A 606 -4.65 13.88 -12.10
C ALA A 606 -4.51 14.34 -13.57
N ILE A 607 -5.62 14.48 -14.29
CA ILE A 607 -5.66 15.06 -15.65
C ILE A 607 -5.34 16.56 -15.59
N ASP A 608 -5.94 17.31 -14.67
CA ASP A 608 -5.72 18.75 -14.48
C ASP A 608 -4.27 19.05 -14.09
N GLU A 609 -3.68 18.24 -13.20
CA GLU A 609 -2.25 18.35 -12.88
C GLU A 609 -1.35 18.02 -14.06
N ALA A 610 -1.73 17.04 -14.90
CA ALA A 610 -0.97 16.70 -16.10
C ALA A 610 -1.03 17.84 -17.12
N GLU A 611 -2.18 18.47 -17.29
CA GLU A 611 -2.38 19.66 -18.13
C GLU A 611 -1.54 20.85 -17.64
N ALA A 612 -1.60 21.15 -16.34
CA ALA A 612 -0.84 22.24 -15.73
C ALA A 612 0.68 22.08 -15.89
N GLU A 613 1.18 20.83 -15.82
CA GLU A 613 2.62 20.55 -16.02
C GLU A 613 3.06 20.63 -17.48
N VAL A 614 2.15 20.44 -18.45
CA VAL A 614 2.45 20.65 -19.88
C VAL A 614 2.56 22.15 -20.20
N GLY A 615 2.01 23.01 -19.33
CA GLY A 615 2.21 24.45 -19.37
C GLY A 615 1.26 25.16 -20.34
N LEU A 616 -0.01 24.76 -20.34
CA LEU A 616 -1.11 25.53 -20.93
C LEU A 616 -1.55 26.67 -20.03
#